data_AF-A0A842M0K7-F1
#
_entry.id   AF-A0A842M0K7-F1
#
_cell.length_a   1.000
_cell.length_b   1.000
_cell.length_c   1.000
_cell.angle_alpha   90.00
_cell.angle_beta   90.00
_cell.angle_gamma   90.00
#
_symmetry.space_group_name_H-M   'P 1'
#
loop_
_entity.id
_entity.type
_entity.pdbx_description
1 polymer ?
#
loop_
_entity_poly.entity_id
_entity_poly.type
_entity_poly.pdbx_seq_one_letter_code
_entity_poly.pdbx_strand_id
1 'polypeptide(L)' 'MGIRSSDIKEAIGDLIKVISVLRKTSPDHRMSEGQKEEIIKYLDSARSRLEKVREGLKS' A
#
# COMPACT_ATOMS: atom_id res chain seq x y z
N MET A 1 6.49 14.98 17.72
CA MET A 1 5.89 15.24 16.39
C MET A 1 4.85 14.15 16.16
N GLY A 2 3.56 14.48 16.29
CA GLY A 2 2.51 13.45 16.34
C GLY A 2 2.40 12.64 15.05
N ILE A 3 1.95 11.39 15.18
CA ILE A 3 1.58 10.51 14.08
C ILE A 3 0.73 11.29 13.08
N ARG A 4 1.23 11.46 11.85
CA ARG A 4 0.44 12.10 10.82
C ARG A 4 -0.65 11.13 10.40
N SER A 5 -1.88 11.37 10.87
CA SER A 5 -3.07 10.60 10.44
C SER A 5 -3.17 10.49 8.91
N SER A 6 -2.59 11.43 8.16
CA SER A 6 -2.45 11.37 6.71
C SER A 6 -1.64 10.17 6.22
N ASP A 7 -0.51 9.82 6.86
CA ASP A 7 0.32 8.69 6.43
C ASP A 7 -0.42 7.35 6.58
N ILE A 8 -1.23 7.20 7.63
CA ILE A 8 -2.11 6.03 7.83
C ILE A 8 -3.19 6.00 6.74
N LYS A 9 -3.87 7.13 6.49
CA LYS A 9 -4.92 7.22 5.46
C LYS A 9 -4.38 6.91 4.07
N GLU A 10 -3.19 7.42 3.75
CA GLU A 10 -2.54 7.17 2.47
C GLU A 10 -2.09 5.72 2.34
N ALA A 11 -1.53 5.11 3.40
CA ALA A 11 -1.18 3.68 3.40
C ALA A 11 -2.41 2.78 3.17
N ILE A 12 -3.54 3.09 3.83
CA ILE A 12 -4.81 2.39 3.58
C ILE A 12 -5.25 2.58 2.12
N GLY A 13 -5.14 3.79 1.59
CA GLY A 13 -5.45 4.09 0.19
C GLY A 13 -4.63 3.25 -0.79
N ASP A 14 -3.33 3.09 -0.54
CA ASP A 14 -2.46 2.26 -1.38
C ASP A 14 -2.81 0.76 -1.26
N LEU A 15 -3.15 0.26 -0.07
CA LEU A 15 -3.64 -1.12 0.10
C LEU A 15 -4.97 -1.36 -0.61
N ILE A 16 -5.88 -0.39 -0.64
CA ILE A 16 -7.14 -0.47 -1.40
C ILE A 16 -6.85 -0.62 -2.91
N LYS A 17 -5.83 0.08 -3.43
CA LYS A 17 -5.42 -0.06 -4.84
C LYS A 17 -4.88 -1.47 -5.14
N VAL A 18 -4.09 -2.05 -4.23
CA VAL A 18 -3.64 -3.45 -4.34
C VAL A 18 -4.84 -4.39 -4.44
N ILE A 19 -5.82 -4.25 -3.54
CA ILE A 19 -7.04 -5.06 -3.56
C ILE A 19 -7.80 -4.88 -4.88
N SER A 20 -7.84 -3.66 -5.43
CA SER A 20 -8.47 -3.39 -6.71
C SER A 20 -7.82 -4.17 -7.86
N VAL A 21 -6.49 -4.20 -7.93
CA VAL A 21 -5.77 -4.98 -8.94
C VAL A 21 -6.03 -6.49 -8.76
N LEU A 22 -5.97 -6.99 -7.52
CA LEU A 22 -6.23 -8.40 -7.20
C LEU A 22 -7.67 -8.83 -7.54
N ARG A 23 -8.65 -7.95 -7.33
CA ARG A 23 -10.05 -8.21 -7.70
C ARG A 23 -10.23 -8.27 -9.22
N LYS A 24 -9.54 -7.41 -9.98
CA LYS A 24 -9.60 -7.43 -11.45
C LYS A 24 -8.97 -8.68 -12.06
N THR A 25 -8.04 -9.32 -11.35
CA THR A 25 -7.37 -10.54 -11.82
C THR A 25 -7.97 -11.82 -11.24
N SER A 26 -8.98 -11.71 -10.38
CA SER A 26 -9.77 -12.83 -9.86
C SER A 26 -10.51 -13.56 -11.00
N PRO A 27 -10.73 -14.88 -10.92
CA PRO A 27 -10.36 -15.78 -9.81
C PRO A 27 -8.92 -16.31 -9.86
N ASP A 28 -8.30 -16.36 -11.04
CA ASP A 28 -7.02 -17.07 -11.23
C ASP A 28 -5.79 -16.25 -10.85
N HIS A 29 -5.98 -14.96 -10.53
CA HIS A 29 -4.94 -14.00 -10.19
C HIS A 29 -3.80 -13.93 -11.20
N ARG A 30 -4.09 -14.22 -12.47
CA ARG A 30 -3.15 -14.06 -13.57
C ARG A 30 -2.96 -12.57 -13.84
N MET A 31 -1.74 -12.12 -13.62
CA MET A 31 -1.35 -10.72 -13.72
C MET A 31 -0.27 -10.53 -14.79
N SER A 32 -0.39 -9.46 -15.59
CA SER A 32 0.71 -9.00 -16.42
C SER A 32 1.87 -8.49 -15.56
N GLU A 33 3.08 -8.40 -16.12
CA GLU A 33 4.22 -7.81 -15.40
C GLU A 33 3.92 -6.38 -14.94
N GLY A 34 3.24 -5.57 -15.76
CA GLY A 34 2.81 -4.23 -15.36
C GLY A 34 1.86 -4.22 -14.15
N GLN A 35 0.92 -5.19 -14.05
CA GLN A 35 0.04 -5.31 -12.89
C GLN A 35 0.81 -5.73 -11.62
N LYS A 36 1.84 -6.58 -11.77
CA LYS A 36 2.73 -6.96 -10.66
C LYS A 36 3.54 -5.76 -10.18
N GLU A 37 4.14 -5.01 -11.11
CA GLU A 37 4.89 -3.78 -10.80
C GLU A 37 4.01 -2.74 -10.10
N GLU A 38 2.76 -2.56 -10.55
CA GLU A 38 1.79 -1.68 -9.87
C GLU A 38 1.51 -2.12 -8.44
N ILE A 39 1.27 -3.42 -8.21
CA ILE A 39 1.03 -3.95 -6.86
C ILE A 39 2.25 -3.71 -5.98
N ILE A 40 3.45 -4.04 -6.46
CA ILE A 40 4.71 -3.85 -5.72
C ILE A 40 4.87 -2.38 -5.33
N LYS A 41 4.65 -1.46 -6.28
CA LYS A 41 4.73 -0.02 -6.03
C LYS A 41 3.77 0.44 -4.92
N TYR A 42 2.53 -0.04 -4.91
CA TYR A 42 1.56 0.32 -3.86
C TYR A 42 1.92 -0.32 -2.52
N LEU A 43 2.41 -1.55 -2.50
CA LEU A 43 2.86 -2.23 -1.27
C LEU A 43 4.08 -1.53 -0.66
N ASP A 44 5.08 -1.16 -1.47
CA ASP A 44 6.26 -0.44 -1.01
C ASP A 44 5.91 0.96 -0.49
N SER A 45 4.98 1.66 -1.16
CA SER A 45 4.49 2.95 -0.69
C SER A 45 3.76 2.83 0.65
N ALA A 46 2.84 1.87 0.77
CA ALA A 46 2.13 1.59 2.01
C ALA A 46 3.11 1.24 3.15
N ARG A 47 4.10 0.39 2.88
CA ARG A 47 5.15 0.02 3.84
C ARG A 47 5.93 1.24 4.31
N SER A 48 6.43 2.07 3.39
CA SER A 48 7.21 3.27 3.72
C SER A 48 6.43 4.24 4.63
N ARG A 49 5.12 4.41 4.37
CA ARG A 49 4.25 5.25 5.20
C ARG A 49 4.03 4.66 6.59
N LEU A 50 3.80 3.35 6.67
CA LEU A 50 3.65 2.67 7.96
C LEU A 50 4.95 2.69 8.78
N GLU A 51 6.12 2.64 8.13
CA GLU A 51 7.41 2.80 8.78
C GLU A 51 7.57 4.21 9.39
N LYS A 52 7.19 5.28 8.66
CA LYS A 52 7.15 6.66 9.19
C LYS A 52 6.22 6.80 10.40
N VAL A 53 5.03 6.18 10.33
CA VAL A 53 4.08 6.14 11.45
C VAL A 53 4.70 5.45 12.66
N ARG A 54 5.36 4.31 12.45
CA ARG A 54 6.06 3.56 13.51
C ARG A 54 7.19 4.38 14.13
N GLU A 55 7.96 5.13 13.35
CA GLU A 55 9.01 6.01 13.87
C GLU A 55 8.45 7.19 14.66
N GLY A 56 7.36 7.80 14.18
CA GLY A 56 6.64 8.85 14.89
C GLY A 56 5.99 8.39 16.19
N LEU A 57 5.73 7.08 16.35
CA LEU A 57 5.26 6.45 17.59
C LEU A 57 6.38 6.21 18.62
N LYS A 58 7.63 6.09 18.17
CA LYS A 58 8.80 5.85 19.03
C LYS A 58 9.45 7.14 19.54
N SER A 59 9.07 8.28 18.98
CA SER A 59 9.58 9.63 19.31
C SER A 59 8.64 10.38 20.25
#